data_AF-A0A3A4W7Y8-F1
#
_entry.id   AF-A0A3A4W7Y8-F1
#
_cell.length_a   1.000
_cell.length_b   1.000
_cell.length_c   1.000
_cell.angle_alpha   90.00
_cell.angle_beta   90.00
_cell.angle_gamma   90.00
#
_symmetry.space_group_name_H-M   'P 1'
#
loop_
_entity.id
_entity.type
_entity.pdbx_description
1 polymer ?
#
loop_
_entity_poly.entity_id
_entity_poly.type
_entity_poly.pdbx_seq_one_letter_code
_entity_poly.pdbx_strand_id
1 'polypeptide(L)'
;MIKHLLCLTLVALVPAAGCSAATAPLEVRKEAIRQADLVDLMREAKKERVAAMDAEKYAGRRKELIGGFRLRADELKLEAGSLEKALELVTPASSGSRPVPVRVLRASFGGVPSWVVLQKWGRPGKEPAHVKVWVVRVSDQSVLYAASMN
;
A
#
# COMPACT_ATOMS: atom_id res chain seq x y z
N MET A 1 -0.49 -19.07 -60.82
CA MET A 1 -1.85 -18.59 -60.48
C MET A 1 -2.31 -19.27 -59.21
N ILE A 2 -2.61 -18.47 -58.17
CA ILE A 2 -3.83 -18.49 -57.30
C ILE A 2 -4.45 -19.88 -57.03
N LYS A 3 -4.81 -20.34 -55.83
CA LYS A 3 -4.91 -19.86 -54.44
C LYS A 3 -5.35 -21.10 -53.60
N HIS A 4 -5.38 -20.94 -52.27
CA HIS A 4 -6.15 -21.69 -51.26
C HIS A 4 -5.26 -22.55 -50.34
N LEU A 5 -4.77 -22.04 -49.21
CA LEU A 5 -5.47 -21.50 -48.03
C LEU A 5 -6.29 -22.61 -47.34
N LEU A 6 -5.71 -23.23 -46.31
CA LEU A 6 -6.49 -23.83 -45.24
C LEU A 6 -5.93 -23.35 -43.90
N CYS A 7 -6.71 -22.45 -43.30
CA CYS A 7 -6.58 -21.98 -41.94
C CYS A 7 -6.64 -23.15 -40.97
N LEU A 8 -5.64 -23.28 -40.10
CA LEU A 8 -5.87 -23.74 -38.74
C LEU A 8 -5.71 -22.53 -37.82
N THR A 9 -6.85 -21.89 -37.56
CA THR A 9 -6.99 -20.83 -36.57
C THR A 9 -6.83 -21.46 -35.20
N LEU A 10 -5.62 -21.41 -34.64
CA LEU A 10 -5.40 -21.74 -33.24
C LEU A 10 -5.99 -20.60 -32.40
N VAL A 11 -7.22 -20.79 -31.90
CA VAL A 11 -7.82 -19.91 -30.91
C VAL A 11 -7.10 -20.16 -29.58
N ALA A 12 -5.96 -19.51 -29.40
CA ALA A 12 -5.34 -19.38 -28.10
C ALA A 12 -6.18 -18.37 -27.30
N LEU A 13 -7.08 -18.92 -26.50
CA LEU A 13 -7.82 -18.26 -25.44
C LEU A 13 -6.80 -17.74 -24.41
N VAL A 14 -6.23 -16.56 -24.65
CA VAL A 14 -5.47 -15.86 -23.60
C VAL A 14 -6.51 -15.21 -22.70
N PRO A 15 -6.68 -15.66 -21.44
CA PRO A 15 -7.53 -14.94 -20.52
C PRO A 15 -6.95 -13.54 -20.40
N ALA A 16 -7.82 -12.55 -20.61
CA ALA A 16 -7.54 -11.17 -20.35
C ALA A 16 -6.89 -11.04 -18.97
N ALA A 17 -5.60 -10.70 -18.92
CA ALA A 17 -4.97 -10.12 -17.74
C ALA A 17 -5.48 -8.68 -17.57
N GLY A 18 -6.81 -8.53 -17.55
CA GLY A 18 -7.49 -7.38 -17.02
C GLY A 18 -7.48 -7.51 -15.51
N CYS A 19 -6.47 -6.90 -14.89
CA CYS A 19 -6.48 -6.29 -13.57
C CYS A 19 -5.03 -6.10 -13.17
N SER A 20 -4.39 -5.07 -13.73
CA SER A 20 -3.25 -4.45 -13.04
C SER A 20 -3.83 -3.73 -11.83
N ALA A 21 -4.26 -4.50 -10.83
CA ALA A 21 -4.54 -4.03 -9.50
C ALA A 21 -3.20 -3.52 -9.01
N ALA A 22 -3.00 -2.21 -9.08
CA ALA A 22 -1.83 -1.54 -8.53
C ALA A 22 -1.68 -2.00 -7.07
N THR A 23 -0.88 -3.03 -6.86
CA THR A 23 -0.71 -3.69 -5.58
C THR A 23 0.17 -2.75 -4.80
N ALA A 24 -0.37 -2.20 -3.71
CA ALA A 24 0.30 -1.13 -2.98
C ALA A 24 1.76 -1.48 -2.65
N PRO A 25 2.68 -0.52 -2.78
CA PRO A 25 4.11 -0.76 -2.63
C PRO A 25 4.48 -1.21 -1.20
N LEU A 26 5.08 -2.40 -1.11
CA LEU A 26 5.90 -2.82 0.04
C LEU A 26 7.36 -2.68 -0.36
N GLU A 27 8.13 -1.90 0.37
CA GLU A 27 9.54 -1.64 0.05
C GLU A 27 10.47 -1.99 1.23
N VAL A 28 11.70 -2.41 0.93
CA VAL A 28 12.76 -2.57 1.93
C VAL A 28 13.85 -1.55 1.64
N ARG A 29 14.05 -0.60 2.55
CA ARG A 29 15.18 0.32 2.49
C ARG A 29 16.30 -0.24 3.36
N LYS A 30 17.45 -0.53 2.74
CA LYS A 30 18.67 -0.99 3.44
C LYS A 30 19.30 0.11 4.31
N GLU A 31 18.92 1.37 4.06
CA GLU A 31 19.47 2.56 4.70
C GLU A 31 18.49 3.17 5.72
N ALA A 32 19.03 4.03 6.58
CA ALA A 32 18.22 4.76 7.56
C ALA A 32 17.30 5.78 6.86
N ILE A 33 16.03 5.78 7.25
CA ILE A 33 15.06 6.81 6.85
C ILE A 33 15.03 7.91 7.90
N ARG A 34 15.12 9.17 7.44
CA ARG A 34 15.07 10.37 8.27
C ARG A 34 13.69 11.01 8.18
N GLN A 35 13.39 11.92 9.10
CA GLN A 35 12.10 12.63 9.09
C GLN A 35 11.84 13.40 7.79
N ALA A 36 12.88 13.98 7.17
CA ALA A 36 12.76 14.64 5.87
C ALA A 36 12.28 13.68 4.76
N ASP A 37 12.83 12.45 4.73
CA ASP A 37 12.43 11.43 3.76
C ASP A 37 10.96 11.02 3.95
N LEU A 38 10.46 11.01 5.20
CA LEU A 38 9.04 10.75 5.50
C LEU A 38 8.14 11.86 4.96
N VAL A 39 8.58 13.12 5.01
CA VAL A 39 7.84 14.24 4.42
C VAL A 39 7.74 14.09 2.90
N ASP A 40 8.83 13.70 2.24
CA ASP A 40 8.82 13.47 0.79
C ASP A 40 7.92 12.30 0.40
N LEU A 41 7.97 11.18 1.14
CA LEU A 41 7.05 10.05 0.95
C LEU A 41 5.59 10.49 1.11
N MET A 42 5.27 11.33 2.08
CA MET A 42 3.92 11.88 2.23
C MET A 42 3.51 12.76 1.04
N ARG A 43 4.43 13.60 0.52
CA ARG A 43 4.17 14.43 -0.68
C ARG A 43 3.92 13.57 -1.91
N GLU A 44 4.69 12.50 -2.11
CA GLU A 44 4.47 11.54 -3.19
C GLU A 44 3.12 10.85 -3.06
N ALA A 45 2.85 10.26 -1.88
CA ALA A 45 1.59 9.60 -1.60
C ALA A 45 0.40 10.55 -1.78
N LYS A 46 0.55 11.85 -1.52
CA LYS A 46 -0.51 12.85 -1.75
C LYS A 46 -0.85 13.00 -3.23
N LYS A 47 0.15 12.97 -4.12
CA LYS A 47 -0.02 13.05 -5.59
C LYS A 47 -0.69 11.80 -6.19
N GLU A 48 -0.57 10.64 -5.56
CA GLU A 48 -1.21 9.41 -6.04
C GLU A 48 -2.73 9.59 -6.16
N ARG A 49 -3.35 9.30 -7.29
CA ARG A 49 -4.81 9.36 -7.40
C ARG A 49 -5.42 8.23 -6.56
N VAL A 50 -6.12 8.58 -5.49
CA VAL A 50 -7.06 7.65 -4.85
C VAL A 50 -8.42 7.91 -5.48
N ALA A 51 -8.96 6.91 -6.16
CA ALA A 51 -10.30 6.99 -6.71
C ALA A 51 -11.30 7.33 -5.60
N ALA A 52 -12.30 8.14 -5.94
CA ALA A 52 -13.50 8.29 -5.15
C ALA A 52 -14.13 6.90 -4.96
N MET A 53 -14.00 6.32 -3.75
CA MET A 53 -14.52 5.00 -3.43
C MET A 53 -15.67 5.12 -2.44
N ASP A 54 -16.77 4.42 -2.72
CA ASP A 54 -17.85 4.20 -1.76
C ASP A 54 -17.39 3.30 -0.59
N ALA A 55 -18.26 3.11 0.39
CA ALA A 55 -17.95 2.36 1.61
C ALA A 55 -17.52 0.91 1.37
N GLU A 56 -18.19 0.26 0.43
CA GLU A 56 -18.04 -1.16 0.17
C GLU A 56 -16.78 -1.41 -0.64
N LYS A 57 -16.57 -0.63 -1.71
CA LYS A 57 -15.31 -0.63 -2.49
C LYS A 57 -14.13 -0.28 -1.61
N TYR A 58 -14.31 0.66 -0.69
CA TYR A 58 -13.29 1.01 0.28
C TYR A 58 -12.90 -0.18 1.18
N ALA A 59 -13.88 -0.88 1.77
CA ALA A 59 -13.62 -2.01 2.65
C ALA A 59 -12.95 -3.17 1.90
N GLY A 60 -13.44 -3.47 0.69
CA GLY A 60 -12.84 -4.45 -0.22
C GLY A 60 -11.39 -4.10 -0.57
N ARG A 61 -11.15 -2.85 -0.97
CA ARG A 61 -9.81 -2.36 -1.33
C ARG A 61 -8.85 -2.39 -0.15
N ARG A 62 -9.31 -2.03 1.05
CA ARG A 62 -8.49 -2.11 2.28
C ARG A 62 -8.06 -3.55 2.56
N LYS A 63 -8.99 -4.51 2.49
CA LYS A 63 -8.70 -5.93 2.71
C LYS A 63 -7.72 -6.46 1.67
N GLU A 64 -7.93 -6.11 0.39
CA GLU A 64 -7.04 -6.48 -0.72
C GLU A 64 -5.61 -5.96 -0.49
N LEU A 65 -5.46 -4.67 -0.17
CA LEU A 65 -4.14 -4.06 0.02
C LEU A 65 -3.39 -4.63 1.23
N ILE A 66 -4.08 -4.81 2.37
CA ILE A 66 -3.51 -5.45 3.55
C ILE A 66 -3.05 -6.88 3.23
N GLY A 67 -3.89 -7.65 2.53
CA GLY A 67 -3.53 -8.99 2.06
C GLY A 67 -2.30 -8.99 1.13
N GLY A 68 -2.22 -8.01 0.22
CA GLY A 68 -1.09 -7.83 -0.68
C GLY A 68 0.21 -7.48 0.05
N PHE A 69 0.16 -6.62 1.06
CA PHE A 69 1.34 -6.32 1.89
C PHE A 69 1.82 -7.53 2.67
N ARG A 70 0.90 -8.31 3.25
CA ARG A 70 1.24 -9.55 3.95
C ARG A 70 1.95 -10.54 3.02
N LEU A 71 1.33 -10.83 1.87
CA LEU A 71 1.89 -11.76 0.88
C LEU A 71 3.30 -11.33 0.45
N ARG A 72 3.49 -10.05 0.13
CA ARG A 72 4.80 -9.52 -0.26
C ARG A 72 5.83 -9.57 0.88
N ALA A 73 5.41 -9.36 2.13
CA ALA A 73 6.32 -9.49 3.27
C ALA A 73 6.81 -10.92 3.43
N ASP A 74 5.91 -11.90 3.25
CA ASP A 74 6.24 -13.33 3.28
C ASP A 74 7.22 -13.69 2.14
N GLU A 75 6.96 -13.24 0.91
CA GLU A 75 7.83 -13.45 -0.26
C GLU A 75 9.24 -12.87 -0.04
N LEU A 76 9.32 -11.71 0.60
CA LEU A 76 10.57 -11.03 0.93
C LEU A 76 11.22 -11.55 2.23
N LYS A 77 10.64 -12.57 2.88
CA LYS A 77 11.10 -13.14 4.16
C LYS A 77 11.27 -12.08 5.26
N LEU A 78 10.37 -11.11 5.29
CA LEU A 78 10.30 -10.10 6.34
C LEU A 78 9.43 -10.59 7.50
N GLU A 79 9.52 -9.93 8.65
CA GLU A 79 8.74 -10.25 9.84
C GLU A 79 7.25 -9.92 9.66
N ALA A 80 6.52 -10.72 8.89
CA ALA A 80 5.12 -10.49 8.52
C ALA A 80 4.19 -10.33 9.73
N GLY A 81 4.41 -11.09 10.81
CA GLY A 81 3.65 -10.92 12.05
C GLY A 81 3.86 -9.55 12.72
N SER A 82 5.05 -8.95 12.59
CA SER A 82 5.26 -7.56 13.04
C SER A 82 4.58 -6.56 12.12
N LEU A 83 4.55 -6.81 10.81
CA LEU A 83 3.83 -5.96 9.86
C LEU A 83 2.34 -5.92 10.18
N GLU A 84 1.73 -7.09 10.42
CA GLU A 84 0.31 -7.20 10.76
C GLU A 84 -0.03 -6.39 12.00
N LYS A 85 0.74 -6.55 13.08
CA LYS A 85 0.56 -5.77 14.31
C LYS A 85 0.73 -4.26 14.08
N ALA A 86 1.71 -3.84 13.28
CA ALA A 86 1.89 -2.44 12.93
C ALA A 86 0.68 -1.89 12.16
N LEU A 87 0.13 -2.65 11.21
CA LEU A 87 -1.06 -2.28 10.45
C LEU A 87 -2.32 -2.20 11.32
N GLU A 88 -2.49 -3.12 12.27
CA GLU A 88 -3.58 -3.11 13.25
C GLU A 88 -3.51 -1.87 14.14
N LEU A 89 -2.32 -1.57 14.68
CA LEU A 89 -2.09 -0.45 15.58
C LEU A 89 -2.46 0.90 14.95
N VAL A 90 -2.09 1.10 13.68
CA VAL A 90 -2.24 2.40 13.02
C VAL A 90 -3.53 2.52 12.20
N THR A 91 -4.24 1.43 11.96
CA THR A 91 -5.48 1.40 11.15
C THR A 91 -6.68 1.01 12.02
N PRO A 92 -7.19 1.92 12.88
CA PRO A 92 -8.27 1.60 13.80
C PRO A 92 -9.54 1.17 13.05
N ALA A 93 -10.18 0.10 13.53
CA ALA A 93 -11.33 -0.53 12.89
C ALA A 93 -12.60 0.34 12.84
N SER A 94 -12.65 1.47 13.56
CA SER A 94 -13.87 2.24 13.83
C SER A 94 -13.85 3.70 13.36
N SER A 95 -12.78 4.19 12.74
CA SER A 95 -12.75 5.62 12.35
C SER A 95 -13.70 5.87 11.17
N GLY A 96 -14.63 6.83 11.35
CA GLY A 96 -15.53 7.28 10.27
C GLY A 96 -14.78 7.94 9.10
N SER A 97 -13.57 8.45 9.35
CA SER A 97 -12.53 8.64 8.36
C SER A 97 -12.01 7.27 7.98
N ARG A 98 -12.09 6.89 6.70
CA ARG A 98 -11.75 5.57 6.20
C ARG A 98 -10.29 5.59 5.68
N PRO A 99 -9.22 5.32 6.49
CA PRO A 99 -7.82 5.33 6.05
C PRO A 99 -7.36 3.99 5.45
N VAL A 100 -6.84 4.02 4.22
CA VAL A 100 -6.22 2.82 3.63
C VAL A 100 -4.70 2.93 3.72
N PRO A 101 -3.98 1.88 4.14
CA PRO A 101 -2.54 1.84 3.93
C PRO A 101 -2.26 1.79 2.42
N VAL A 102 -1.52 2.77 1.92
CA VAL A 102 -1.18 2.90 0.48
C VAL A 102 0.27 2.57 0.20
N ARG A 103 1.14 2.61 1.20
CA ARG A 103 2.54 2.20 1.10
C ARG A 103 3.02 1.73 2.46
N VAL A 104 3.81 0.66 2.47
CA VAL A 104 4.50 0.19 3.67
C VAL A 104 5.97 -0.01 3.35
N LEU A 105 6.86 0.38 4.26
CA LEU A 105 8.30 0.20 4.10
C LEU A 105 8.90 -0.45 5.34
N ARG A 106 9.87 -1.33 5.13
CA ARG A 106 10.80 -1.77 6.17
C ARG A 106 12.07 -0.93 6.09
N ALA A 107 12.42 -0.23 7.16
CA ALA A 107 13.61 0.63 7.21
C ALA A 107 14.20 0.70 8.63
N SER A 108 15.30 1.41 8.80
CA SER A 108 15.80 1.85 10.11
C SER A 108 15.44 3.31 10.35
N PHE A 109 14.86 3.65 11.50
CA PHE A 109 14.53 5.03 11.87
C PHE A 109 15.25 5.37 13.18
N GLY A 110 16.20 6.32 13.13
CA GLY A 110 17.06 6.61 14.27
C GLY A 110 17.89 5.41 14.75
N GLY A 111 18.30 4.52 13.83
CA GLY A 111 19.00 3.27 14.16
C GLY A 111 18.10 2.11 14.57
N VAL A 112 16.78 2.34 14.71
CA VAL A 112 15.84 1.34 15.17
C VAL A 112 15.12 0.68 13.99
N PRO A 113 15.14 -0.66 13.87
CA PRO A 113 14.38 -1.35 12.85
C PRO A 113 12.88 -1.09 13.00
N SER A 114 12.27 -0.54 11.94
CA SER A 114 10.91 -0.01 11.96
C SER A 114 10.12 -0.36 10.70
N TRP A 115 8.80 -0.45 10.85
CA TRP A 115 7.83 -0.34 9.78
C TRP A 115 7.43 1.12 9.59
N VAL A 116 7.40 1.58 8.35
CA VAL A 116 6.87 2.88 7.97
C VAL A 116 5.57 2.64 7.22
N VAL A 117 4.44 3.07 7.78
CA VAL A 117 3.11 2.87 7.20
C VAL A 117 2.56 4.22 6.75
N LEU A 118 2.35 4.38 5.45
CA LEU A 118 1.64 5.53 4.89
C LEU A 118 0.18 5.17 4.66
N GLN A 119 -0.69 5.93 5.27
CA GLN A 119 -2.12 5.86 5.10
C GLN A 119 -2.64 7.07 4.34
N LYS A 120 -3.70 6.84 3.57
CA LYS A 120 -4.37 7.89 2.82
C LYS A 120 -5.89 7.79 2.99
N TRP A 121 -6.54 8.94 3.13
CA TRP A 121 -8.00 9.06 3.11
C TRP A 121 -8.45 10.39 2.54
N GLY A 122 -9.69 10.44 2.08
CA GLY A 122 -10.31 11.64 1.55
C GLY A 122 -11.75 11.33 1.14
N ARG A 123 -12.59 12.36 1.07
CA ARG A 123 -13.97 12.20 0.62
C ARG A 123 -14.03 12.14 -0.91
N PRO A 124 -14.80 11.19 -1.49
CA PRO A 124 -15.19 11.22 -2.89
C PRO A 124 -15.60 12.62 -3.37
N GLY A 125 -14.85 13.17 -4.32
CA GLY A 125 -15.21 14.40 -5.04
C GLY A 125 -15.17 15.71 -4.25
N LYS A 126 -14.64 15.75 -3.01
CA LYS A 126 -14.70 16.99 -2.20
C LYS A 126 -13.42 17.49 -1.53
N GLU A 127 -12.35 16.72 -1.38
CA GLU A 127 -11.20 17.21 -0.58
C GLU A 127 -9.84 16.77 -1.11
N PRO A 128 -8.77 17.56 -0.87
CA PRO A 128 -7.40 17.09 -1.01
C PRO A 128 -7.22 15.88 -0.09
N ALA A 129 -6.57 14.84 -0.61
CA ALA A 129 -6.41 13.63 0.16
C ALA A 129 -5.45 13.86 1.34
N HIS A 130 -5.89 13.49 2.53
CA HIS A 130 -5.08 13.47 3.74
C HIS A 130 -4.15 12.27 3.70
N VAL A 131 -2.89 12.50 4.05
CA VAL A 131 -1.88 11.46 4.18
C VAL A 131 -1.35 11.48 5.59
N LYS A 132 -1.23 10.31 6.21
CA LYS A 132 -0.56 10.13 7.49
C LYS A 132 0.53 9.10 7.35
N VAL A 133 1.67 9.37 7.96
CA VAL A 133 2.75 8.41 8.11
C VAL A 133 2.87 8.02 9.57
N TRP A 134 3.16 6.74 9.78
CA TRP A 134 3.48 6.17 11.08
C TRP A 134 4.80 5.43 10.96
N VAL A 135 5.66 5.57 11.96
CA VAL A 135 6.86 4.75 12.14
C VAL A 135 6.66 3.91 13.38
N VAL A 136 6.60 2.60 13.20
CA VAL A 136 6.31 1.62 14.24
C VAL A 136 7.55 0.74 14.44
N ARG A 137 8.04 0.63 15.68
CA ARG A 137 9.17 -0.24 16.01
C ARG A 137 8.79 -1.69 15.81
N VAL A 138 9.69 -2.48 15.22
CA VAL A 138 9.43 -3.90 14.94
C VAL A 138 9.43 -4.78 16.19
N SER A 139 10.29 -4.50 17.16
CA SER A 139 10.44 -5.39 18.34
C SER A 139 9.26 -5.34 19.30
N ASP A 140 8.72 -4.16 19.59
CA ASP A 140 7.70 -3.94 20.64
C ASP A 140 6.43 -3.27 20.12
N GLN A 141 6.35 -2.98 18.81
CA GLN A 141 5.22 -2.32 18.17
C GLN A 141 4.92 -0.91 18.74
N SER A 142 5.89 -0.25 19.38
CA SER A 142 5.72 1.14 19.80
C SER A 142 5.74 2.11 18.61
N VAL A 143 4.91 3.15 18.66
CA VAL A 143 4.97 4.24 17.67
C VAL A 143 6.15 5.15 18.01
N LEU A 144 7.12 5.23 17.10
CA LEU A 144 8.29 6.11 17.22
C LEU A 144 8.03 7.50 16.66
N TYR A 145 7.20 7.59 15.62
CA TYR A 145 6.90 8.83 14.94
C TYR A 145 5.54 8.76 14.25
N ALA A 146 4.82 9.88 14.23
CA ALA A 146 3.61 10.04 13.44
C ALA A 146 3.53 11.47 12.92
N ALA A 147 3.16 11.62 11.65
CA ALA A 147 2.91 12.93 11.05
C ALA A 147 1.79 12.85 10.03
N SER A 148 1.12 13.98 9.81
CA SER A 148 0.02 14.10 8.86
C SER A 148 0.19 15.31 7.95
N MET A 149 -0.32 15.17 6.73
CA MET A 149 -0.35 16.21 5.71
C MET A 149 -1.76 16.30 5.14
N ASN A 150 -2.30 17.52 5.10
CA ASN A 150 -3.57 17.88 4.45
C ASN A 150 -3.29 18.48 3.09
#